data_AF-A0A1W6ZHV2-F1
#
_entry.id   AF-A0A1W6ZHV2-F1
#
_cell.length_a   1.000
_cell.length_b   1.000
_cell.length_c   1.000
_cell.angle_alpha   90.00
_cell.angle_beta   90.00
_cell.angle_gamma   90.00
#
_symmetry.space_group_name_H-M   'P 1'
#
loop_
_entity.id
_entity.type
_entity.pdbx_description
1 polymer ?
#
loop_
_entity_poly.entity_id
_entity_poly.type
_entity_poly.pdbx_seq_one_letter_code
_entity_poly.pdbx_strand_id
1 'polypeptide(L)'
;MAWRDFFAALGRAIDASTVHLVAVDKRQGILSYSDGHNLPSSGRLAHLRQDSRIHARIAAMTACAPGRWLHSQERCNACCPSPSPFVDDLLVPDGLCHVSGCKLLDDETACVFFSVSRGPRQPPFGAEEIGFLERLTPHLQRAAQLQSNRFVSSTQALIGHALVNKLRQPVALLEPNGTMVSINDACRRLLDATPLLRAEGGALRLPEPYQQEFTRGCEALVAHRRRIAEDDSDEPAGYHTLQVCSSTHPPDDVLFAFYTVLMSEDANDIYGMPPLMLVLFHHPATAAPLDAELLAPTFDLTPCEMRVSRLLAGGYTPKEIAVRVGVQHDTVRKQLQSIYRKTTTCRQADLIRLMVSLPSNAFLA
;
A
#
# COMPACT_ATOMS: atom_id res chain seq x y z
N MET A 1 0.44 -11.83 21.97
CA MET A 1 1.32 -12.81 22.65
C MET A 1 0.83 -14.26 22.47
N ALA A 2 -0.39 -14.63 22.88
CA ALA A 2 -0.82 -16.04 22.91
C ALA A 2 -0.79 -16.85 21.58
N TRP A 3 -1.10 -16.24 20.43
CA TRP A 3 -1.21 -16.98 19.15
C TRP A 3 0.13 -17.45 18.58
N ARG A 4 1.21 -16.70 18.78
CA ARG A 4 2.51 -17.02 18.17
C ARG A 4 3.15 -18.24 18.82
N ASP A 5 3.18 -18.26 20.15
CA ASP A 5 3.66 -19.41 20.91
C ASP A 5 2.81 -20.64 20.62
N PHE A 6 1.50 -20.42 20.46
CA PHE A 6 0.58 -21.45 20.00
C PHE A 6 0.92 -21.97 18.60
N PHE A 7 1.11 -21.12 17.58
CA PHE A 7 1.42 -21.57 16.22
C PHE A 7 2.75 -22.33 16.16
N ALA A 8 3.77 -21.85 16.88
CA ALA A 8 5.06 -22.53 16.94
C ALA A 8 4.97 -23.86 17.70
N ALA A 9 4.22 -23.91 18.81
CA ALA A 9 3.99 -25.15 19.56
C ALA A 9 3.18 -26.16 18.75
N LEU A 10 2.15 -25.70 18.05
CA LEU A 10 1.34 -26.52 17.16
C LEU A 10 2.16 -27.05 16.00
N GLY A 11 2.94 -26.18 15.33
CA GLY A 11 3.82 -26.58 14.23
C GLY A 11 4.75 -27.72 14.63
N ARG A 12 5.35 -27.65 15.82
CA ARG A 12 6.17 -28.74 16.39
C ARG A 12 5.35 -29.99 16.74
N ALA A 13 4.14 -29.82 17.29
CA ALA A 13 3.32 -30.93 17.76
C ALA A 13 2.81 -31.83 16.63
N ILE A 14 2.55 -31.27 15.45
CA ILE A 14 2.05 -32.01 14.28
C ILE A 14 3.03 -32.04 13.11
N ASP A 15 4.31 -31.73 13.36
CA ASP A 15 5.36 -31.62 12.33
C ASP A 15 4.91 -30.85 11.07
N ALA A 16 4.23 -29.71 11.27
CA ALA A 16 3.78 -28.86 10.18
C ALA A 16 4.91 -27.91 9.79
N SER A 17 5.24 -27.89 8.49
CA SER A 17 6.16 -26.92 7.92
C SER A 17 5.65 -25.50 8.11
N THR A 18 4.34 -25.26 7.99
CA THR A 18 3.74 -23.94 8.23
C THR A 18 2.39 -24.04 8.94
N VAL A 19 2.05 -22.99 9.68
CA VAL A 19 0.74 -22.78 10.31
C VAL A 19 0.27 -21.39 9.94
N HIS A 20 -0.99 -21.21 9.54
CA HIS A 20 -1.49 -19.95 9.01
C HIS A 20 -2.91 -19.66 9.49
N LEU A 21 -3.13 -18.48 10.05
CA LEU A 21 -4.40 -17.89 10.42
C LEU A 21 -4.65 -16.66 9.55
N VAL A 22 -5.80 -16.61 8.90
CA VAL A 22 -6.16 -15.63 7.87
C VAL A 22 -7.56 -15.13 8.19
N ALA A 23 -7.81 -13.83 8.12
CA ALA A 23 -9.17 -13.30 8.20
C ALA A 23 -9.50 -12.40 7.02
N VAL A 24 -10.70 -12.57 6.48
CA VAL A 24 -11.27 -11.77 5.41
C VAL A 24 -12.38 -10.91 6.00
N ASP A 25 -12.34 -9.60 5.75
CA ASP A 25 -13.44 -8.69 6.03
C ASP A 25 -14.57 -8.96 5.02
N LYS A 26 -15.73 -9.43 5.50
CA LYS A 26 -16.85 -9.80 4.62
C LYS A 26 -17.58 -8.60 4.04
N ARG A 27 -17.53 -7.44 4.70
CA ARG A 27 -18.15 -6.21 4.17
C ARG A 27 -17.37 -5.68 2.98
N GLN A 28 -16.06 -5.85 3.01
CA GLN A 28 -15.15 -5.28 2.01
C GLN A 28 -14.58 -6.31 1.03
N GLY A 29 -14.70 -7.61 1.32
CA GLY A 29 -14.16 -8.69 0.49
C GLY A 29 -12.63 -8.73 0.44
N ILE A 30 -11.94 -8.16 1.43
CA ILE A 30 -10.48 -8.06 1.47
C ILE A 30 -9.88 -8.89 2.61
N LEU A 31 -8.67 -9.40 2.41
CA LEU A 31 -7.88 -10.00 3.46
C LEU A 31 -7.49 -8.91 4.48
N SER A 32 -7.96 -9.05 5.72
CA SER A 32 -7.84 -8.05 6.78
C SER A 32 -6.87 -8.46 7.90
N TYR A 33 -6.50 -9.76 7.96
CA TYR A 33 -5.51 -10.27 8.91
C TYR A 33 -4.80 -11.51 8.35
N SER A 34 -3.50 -11.65 8.63
CA SER A 34 -2.69 -12.80 8.25
C SER A 34 -1.53 -12.98 9.24
N ASP A 35 -1.50 -14.12 9.92
CA ASP A 35 -0.44 -14.46 10.89
C ASP A 35 -0.17 -15.96 10.92
N GLY A 36 1.02 -16.38 11.35
CA GLY A 36 1.39 -17.78 11.28
C GLY A 36 2.83 -18.12 11.64
N HIS A 37 3.14 -19.41 11.60
CA HIS A 37 4.46 -19.97 11.81
C HIS A 37 5.09 -20.36 10.47
N ASN A 38 6.35 -19.95 10.27
CA ASN A 38 7.19 -20.31 9.12
C ASN A 38 6.55 -20.00 7.75
N LEU A 39 5.85 -18.86 7.66
CA LEU A 39 5.29 -18.39 6.40
C LEU A 39 6.42 -17.96 5.44
N PRO A 40 6.37 -18.31 4.14
CA PRO A 40 7.41 -17.95 3.18
C PRO A 40 7.60 -16.42 3.11
N SER A 41 8.86 -16.00 2.97
CA SER A 41 9.32 -14.60 3.03
C SER A 41 8.94 -13.75 1.82
N SER A 42 8.34 -14.34 0.77
CA SER A 42 7.78 -13.64 -0.38
C SER A 42 6.46 -12.95 -0.03
N GLY A 43 6.59 -11.78 0.62
CA GLY A 43 5.64 -10.67 0.53
C GLY A 43 4.37 -10.79 1.37
N ARG A 44 4.50 -10.47 2.67
CA ARG A 44 3.37 -10.26 3.61
C ARG A 44 2.36 -9.17 3.12
N LEU A 45 2.73 -8.33 2.15
CA LEU A 45 1.85 -7.36 1.47
C LEU A 45 1.51 -7.73 0.01
N ALA A 46 2.38 -8.44 -0.72
CA ALA A 46 2.07 -8.97 -2.06
C ALA A 46 0.93 -10.02 -2.02
N HIS A 47 0.80 -10.70 -0.88
CA HIS A 47 -0.30 -11.63 -0.58
C HIS A 47 -1.70 -10.98 -0.49
N LEU A 48 -1.80 -9.66 -0.31
CA LEU A 48 -3.09 -9.00 -0.07
C LEU A 48 -3.93 -8.75 -1.33
N ARG A 49 -3.36 -8.87 -2.54
CA ARG A 49 -4.11 -8.63 -3.79
C ARG A 49 -3.84 -9.58 -4.95
N GLN A 50 -2.76 -10.38 -4.95
CA GLN A 50 -2.34 -11.06 -6.20
C GLN A 50 -1.98 -12.55 -6.10
N ASP A 51 -1.92 -13.20 -4.93
CA ASP A 51 -1.75 -14.67 -4.95
C ASP A 51 -3.09 -15.35 -5.22
N SER A 52 -3.32 -15.69 -6.48
CA SER A 52 -4.50 -16.43 -6.97
C SER A 52 -4.72 -17.75 -6.21
N ARG A 53 -3.67 -18.33 -5.63
CA ARG A 53 -3.71 -19.60 -4.88
C ARG A 53 -4.36 -19.45 -3.50
N ILE A 54 -4.10 -18.35 -2.80
CA ILE A 54 -4.76 -18.05 -1.52
C ILE A 54 -6.23 -17.72 -1.75
N HIS A 55 -6.53 -16.94 -2.78
CA HIS A 55 -7.91 -16.65 -3.16
C HIS A 55 -8.68 -17.92 -3.56
N ALA A 56 -8.06 -18.86 -4.29
CA ALA A 56 -8.67 -20.13 -4.63
C ALA A 56 -8.94 -21.01 -3.39
N ARG A 57 -8.01 -21.06 -2.43
CA ARG A 57 -8.18 -21.80 -1.15
C ARG A 57 -9.24 -21.18 -0.26
N ILE A 58 -9.22 -19.86 -0.12
CA ILE A 58 -10.25 -19.09 0.60
C ILE A 58 -11.60 -19.35 -0.04
N ALA A 59 -11.74 -19.24 -1.38
CA ALA A 59 -12.99 -19.48 -2.09
C ALA A 59 -13.55 -20.90 -1.85
N ALA A 60 -12.69 -21.93 -1.85
CA ALA A 60 -13.10 -23.30 -1.56
C ALA A 60 -13.55 -23.50 -0.10
N MET A 61 -12.84 -22.91 0.85
CA MET A 61 -13.19 -22.96 2.27
C MET A 61 -14.43 -22.12 2.61
N THR A 62 -14.71 -21.05 1.86
CA THR A 62 -15.91 -20.21 2.05
C THR A 62 -17.19 -21.03 1.94
N ALA A 63 -17.25 -21.99 1.01
CA ALA A 63 -18.41 -22.86 0.82
C ALA A 63 -18.62 -23.90 1.94
N CYS A 64 -17.62 -24.13 2.80
CA CYS A 64 -17.73 -25.12 3.89
C CYS A 64 -18.40 -24.53 5.13
N ALA A 65 -18.99 -25.37 5.99
CA ALA A 65 -19.47 -24.91 7.29
C ALA A 65 -18.28 -24.61 8.23
N PRO A 66 -18.38 -23.60 9.13
CA PRO A 66 -17.36 -23.38 10.16
C PRO A 66 -17.10 -24.65 11.00
N GLY A 67 -15.84 -24.91 11.30
CA GLY A 67 -15.39 -26.08 12.08
C GLY A 67 -15.13 -27.33 11.25
N ARG A 68 -15.52 -27.35 9.97
CA ARG A 68 -15.21 -28.47 9.07
C ARG A 68 -13.80 -28.33 8.48
N TRP A 69 -13.01 -29.39 8.58
CA TRP A 69 -11.71 -29.48 7.94
C TRP A 69 -11.81 -29.94 6.49
N LEU A 70 -10.91 -29.42 5.66
CA LEU A 70 -10.62 -29.86 4.30
C LEU A 70 -9.17 -30.30 4.24
N HIS A 71 -8.96 -31.53 3.79
CA HIS A 71 -7.63 -32.08 3.63
C HIS A 71 -7.30 -32.23 2.15
N SER A 72 -6.10 -31.80 1.76
CA SER A 72 -5.60 -31.95 0.37
C SER A 72 -5.60 -33.39 -0.16
N GLN A 73 -5.65 -34.40 0.71
CA GLN A 73 -5.76 -35.82 0.34
C GLN A 73 -7.20 -36.25 0.01
N GLU A 74 -8.19 -35.49 0.46
CA GLU A 74 -9.59 -35.79 0.23
C GLU A 74 -9.98 -35.26 -1.16
N ARG A 75 -10.24 -36.18 -2.09
CA ARG A 75 -10.95 -35.84 -3.32
C ARG A 75 -12.38 -35.42 -2.94
N CYS A 76 -12.57 -34.12 -2.80
CA CYS A 76 -13.86 -33.55 -2.40
C CYS A 76 -14.85 -33.58 -3.58
N ASN A 77 -15.44 -34.75 -3.88
CA ASN A 77 -16.50 -34.86 -4.90
C ASN A 77 -17.84 -34.24 -4.44
N ALA A 78 -18.02 -33.99 -3.13
CA ALA A 78 -19.28 -33.51 -2.57
C ALA A 78 -19.40 -31.97 -2.46
N CYS A 79 -18.29 -31.23 -2.47
CA CYS A 79 -18.29 -29.77 -2.35
C CYS A 79 -18.14 -29.03 -3.69
N CYS A 80 -17.80 -29.74 -4.77
CA CYS A 80 -17.70 -29.19 -6.12
C CYS A 80 -18.35 -30.16 -7.15
N PRO A 81 -19.50 -29.81 -7.75
CA PRO A 81 -20.24 -30.70 -8.65
C PRO A 81 -19.66 -30.82 -10.07
N SER A 82 -18.50 -30.23 -10.34
CA SER A 82 -17.81 -30.31 -11.63
C SER A 82 -16.38 -30.83 -11.43
N PRO A 83 -15.83 -31.63 -12.37
CA PRO A 83 -14.42 -31.97 -12.40
C PRO A 83 -13.64 -30.68 -12.64
N SER A 84 -13.35 -29.98 -11.56
CA SER A 84 -12.69 -28.70 -11.58
C SER A 84 -11.19 -28.96 -11.76
N PRO A 85 -10.48 -28.15 -12.55
CA PRO A 85 -9.01 -28.13 -12.60
C PRO A 85 -8.32 -27.92 -11.22
N PHE A 86 -9.13 -27.74 -10.16
CA PHE A 86 -8.84 -27.67 -8.73
C PHE A 86 -7.78 -28.63 -8.16
N VAL A 87 -7.70 -29.89 -8.62
CA VAL A 87 -6.76 -30.86 -8.03
C VAL A 87 -5.34 -30.69 -8.57
N ASP A 88 -5.20 -30.26 -9.83
CA ASP A 88 -3.90 -30.25 -10.51
C ASP A 88 -3.22 -28.87 -10.46
N ASP A 89 -3.96 -27.76 -10.53
CA ASP A 89 -3.38 -26.40 -10.53
C ASP A 89 -2.93 -25.90 -9.14
N LEU A 90 -3.38 -26.56 -8.06
CA LEU A 90 -2.93 -26.31 -6.69
C LEU A 90 -1.68 -27.10 -6.31
N LEU A 91 -1.21 -27.99 -7.19
CA LEU A 91 -0.04 -28.84 -7.06
C LEU A 91 1.09 -28.39 -8.01
N VAL A 92 1.68 -27.21 -7.81
CA VAL A 92 2.93 -26.85 -8.54
C VAL A 92 3.77 -25.85 -7.72
N PRO A 93 5.05 -25.61 -8.05
CA PRO A 93 6.28 -26.37 -7.82
C PRO A 93 7.09 -25.91 -6.58
N ASP A 94 6.52 -25.07 -5.71
CA ASP A 94 7.25 -24.36 -4.63
C ASP A 94 6.96 -24.91 -3.21
N GLY A 95 7.18 -26.20 -2.99
CA GLY A 95 7.56 -26.67 -1.65
C GLY A 95 6.47 -26.79 -0.57
N LEU A 96 5.18 -26.61 -0.88
CA LEU A 96 4.07 -26.97 0.02
C LEU A 96 3.20 -28.05 -0.62
N CYS A 97 3.35 -29.28 -0.15
CA CYS A 97 2.50 -30.40 -0.54
C CYS A 97 1.91 -30.95 0.74
N HIS A 98 0.59 -31.09 0.79
CA HIS A 98 -0.20 -31.50 1.95
C HIS A 98 -0.62 -30.33 2.85
N VAL A 99 -1.81 -29.81 2.55
CA VAL A 99 -2.50 -28.77 3.31
C VAL A 99 -3.71 -29.37 4.01
N SER A 100 -3.97 -28.89 5.22
CA SER A 100 -5.20 -29.11 5.97
C SER A 100 -5.74 -27.75 6.40
N GLY A 101 -7.00 -27.43 6.09
CA GLY A 101 -7.58 -26.11 6.35
C GLY A 101 -8.99 -26.19 6.93
N CYS A 102 -9.36 -25.20 7.73
CA CYS A 102 -10.66 -25.10 8.38
C CYS A 102 -11.13 -23.64 8.42
N LYS A 103 -12.41 -23.40 8.12
CA LYS A 103 -13.06 -22.12 8.40
C LYS A 103 -13.43 -22.09 9.88
N LEU A 104 -12.81 -21.20 10.66
CA LEU A 104 -13.05 -21.10 12.10
C LEU A 104 -14.27 -20.22 12.43
N LEU A 105 -14.39 -19.09 11.75
CA LEU A 105 -15.43 -18.08 11.98
C LEU A 105 -16.01 -17.64 10.64
N ASP A 106 -17.31 -17.42 10.61
CA ASP A 106 -18.02 -16.82 9.48
C ASP A 106 -19.23 -16.06 10.03
N ASP A 107 -19.04 -14.76 10.33
CA ASP A 107 -20.09 -13.89 10.85
C ASP A 107 -20.48 -12.80 9.84
N GLU A 108 -21.14 -11.72 10.24
CA GLU A 108 -21.51 -10.63 9.31
C GLU A 108 -20.32 -9.72 8.93
N THR A 109 -19.24 -9.76 9.71
CA THR A 109 -18.11 -8.83 9.63
C THR A 109 -16.85 -9.47 9.11
N ALA A 110 -16.58 -10.73 9.47
CA ALA A 110 -15.35 -11.42 9.17
C ALA A 110 -15.57 -12.91 8.87
N CYS A 111 -14.67 -13.44 8.04
CA CYS A 111 -14.50 -14.86 7.81
C CYS A 111 -13.05 -15.23 8.16
N VAL A 112 -12.85 -16.13 9.12
CA VAL A 112 -11.51 -16.53 9.60
C VAL A 112 -11.21 -17.95 9.18
N PHE A 113 -10.05 -18.15 8.56
CA PHE A 113 -9.54 -19.43 8.10
C PHE A 113 -8.26 -19.78 8.85
N PHE A 114 -8.10 -21.06 9.12
CA PHE A 114 -6.92 -21.62 9.74
C PHE A 114 -6.42 -22.78 8.91
N SER A 115 -5.12 -22.85 8.66
CA SER A 115 -4.54 -23.92 7.88
C SER A 115 -3.16 -24.31 8.39
N VAL A 116 -2.80 -25.56 8.13
CA VAL A 116 -1.49 -26.12 8.39
C VAL A 116 -1.01 -26.81 7.13
N SER A 117 0.29 -26.75 6.86
CA SER A 117 0.84 -27.40 5.69
C SER A 117 2.21 -28.03 5.93
N ARG A 118 2.48 -29.07 5.15
CA ARG A 118 3.74 -29.78 5.08
C ARG A 118 4.39 -29.55 3.71
N GLY A 119 5.67 -29.88 3.59
CA GLY A 119 6.40 -29.81 2.32
C GLY A 119 6.28 -31.08 1.46
N PRO A 120 6.70 -31.05 0.18
CA PRO A 120 6.70 -32.19 -0.77
C PRO A 120 7.44 -33.42 -0.27
N ARG A 121 8.41 -33.24 0.63
CA ARG A 121 9.23 -34.32 1.16
C ARG A 121 8.68 -34.91 2.45
N GLN A 122 7.61 -34.34 3.01
CA GLN A 122 6.96 -34.83 4.22
C GLN A 122 5.73 -35.66 3.85
N PRO A 123 5.37 -36.68 4.66
CA PRO A 123 4.15 -37.42 4.45
C PRO A 123 2.94 -36.52 4.72
N PRO A 124 1.78 -36.83 4.10
CA PRO A 124 0.60 -36.05 4.36
C PRO A 124 0.10 -36.26 5.80
N PHE A 125 -0.77 -35.38 6.31
CA PHE A 125 -1.28 -35.50 7.68
C PHE A 125 -2.03 -36.81 7.87
N GLY A 126 -1.67 -37.57 8.90
CA GLY A 126 -2.29 -38.83 9.25
C GLY A 126 -3.54 -38.65 10.13
N ALA A 127 -4.19 -39.78 10.44
CA ALA A 127 -5.43 -39.77 11.23
C ALA A 127 -5.23 -39.22 12.65
N GLU A 128 -4.04 -39.40 13.23
CA GLU A 128 -3.72 -38.88 14.57
C GLU A 128 -3.62 -37.35 14.57
N GLU A 129 -2.91 -36.76 13.60
CA GLU A 129 -2.80 -35.31 13.49
C GLU A 129 -4.13 -34.66 13.11
N ILE A 130 -4.90 -35.28 12.20
CA ILE A 130 -6.25 -34.82 11.84
C ILE A 130 -7.15 -34.85 13.08
N GLY A 131 -7.19 -35.97 13.82
CA GLY A 131 -7.96 -36.07 15.05
C GLY A 131 -7.51 -35.10 16.14
N PHE A 132 -6.23 -34.70 16.16
CA PHE A 132 -5.73 -33.63 17.03
C PHE A 132 -6.27 -32.26 16.64
N LEU A 133 -6.21 -31.92 15.35
CA LEU A 133 -6.72 -30.66 14.81
C LEU A 133 -8.23 -30.51 15.03
N GLU A 134 -9.00 -31.57 14.82
CA GLU A 134 -10.45 -31.60 15.07
C GLU A 134 -10.78 -31.32 16.55
N ARG A 135 -10.07 -31.95 17.49
CA ARG A 135 -10.24 -31.66 18.94
C ARG A 135 -9.87 -30.24 19.32
N LEU A 136 -8.90 -29.64 18.63
CA LEU A 136 -8.45 -28.28 18.87
C LEU A 136 -9.40 -27.22 18.31
N THR A 137 -10.18 -27.59 17.29
CA THR A 137 -11.10 -26.72 16.56
C THR A 137 -12.05 -25.91 17.44
N PRO A 138 -12.81 -26.48 18.39
CA PRO A 138 -13.73 -25.68 19.22
C PRO A 138 -13.02 -24.59 20.04
N HIS A 139 -11.75 -24.82 20.41
CA HIS A 139 -10.95 -23.81 21.11
C HIS A 139 -10.48 -22.71 20.16
N LEU A 140 -10.07 -23.08 18.94
CA LEU A 140 -9.71 -22.14 17.89
C LEU A 140 -10.88 -21.25 17.47
N GLN A 141 -12.07 -21.82 17.31
CA GLN A 141 -13.29 -21.07 16.99
C GLN A 141 -13.63 -20.08 18.10
N ARG A 142 -13.54 -20.50 19.37
CA ARG A 142 -13.78 -19.61 20.51
C ARG A 142 -12.77 -18.47 20.58
N ALA A 143 -11.49 -18.77 20.36
CA ALA A 143 -10.44 -17.75 20.34
C ALA A 143 -10.62 -16.78 19.17
N ALA A 144 -11.01 -17.27 17.99
CA ALA A 144 -11.34 -16.43 16.84
C ALA A 144 -12.55 -15.51 17.11
N GLN A 145 -13.60 -16.04 17.74
CA GLN A 145 -14.78 -15.25 18.13
C GLN A 145 -14.43 -14.12 19.11
N LEU A 146 -13.64 -14.42 20.14
CA LEU A 146 -13.19 -13.44 21.16
C LEU A 146 -12.31 -12.34 20.57
N GLN A 147 -11.65 -12.59 19.44
CA GLN A 147 -10.72 -11.67 18.79
C GLN A 147 -11.23 -11.12 17.46
N SER A 148 -12.49 -11.36 17.11
CA SER A 148 -13.18 -10.89 15.89
C SER A 148 -12.90 -9.41 15.59
N ASN A 149 -13.00 -8.54 16.58
CA ASN A 149 -12.74 -7.10 16.42
C ASN A 149 -11.31 -6.76 15.97
N ARG A 150 -10.30 -7.57 16.33
CA ARG A 150 -8.91 -7.36 15.88
C ARG A 150 -8.72 -7.74 14.42
N PHE A 151 -9.50 -8.71 13.93
CA PHE A 151 -9.45 -9.14 12.54
C PHE A 151 -10.10 -8.14 11.58
N VAL A 152 -10.87 -7.17 12.09
CA VAL A 152 -11.57 -6.12 11.33
C VAL A 152 -10.91 -4.75 11.49
N SER A 153 -9.69 -4.65 12.05
CA SER A 153 -8.90 -3.40 12.11
C SER A 153 -8.41 -2.89 10.73
N SER A 154 -9.13 -3.24 9.65
CA SER A 154 -9.02 -2.73 8.29
C SER A 154 -9.33 -1.24 8.18
N THR A 155 -10.08 -0.66 9.12
CA THR A 155 -10.50 0.76 9.08
C THR A 155 -9.31 1.72 9.05
N GLN A 156 -8.23 1.48 9.82
CA GLN A 156 -7.04 2.34 9.80
C GLN A 156 -6.24 2.20 8.49
N ALA A 157 -6.10 0.98 7.96
CA ALA A 157 -5.42 0.73 6.68
C ALA A 157 -6.23 1.29 5.49
N LEU A 158 -7.56 1.20 5.54
CA LEU A 158 -8.48 1.76 4.55
C LEU A 158 -8.50 3.29 4.60
N ILE A 159 -8.56 3.89 5.79
CA ILE A 159 -8.41 5.34 5.98
C ILE A 159 -7.05 5.78 5.44
N GLY A 160 -5.97 5.07 5.78
CA GLY A 160 -4.62 5.35 5.26
C GLY A 160 -4.55 5.29 3.73
N HIS A 161 -5.03 4.22 3.11
CA HIS A 161 -5.04 4.07 1.64
C HIS A 161 -5.96 5.09 0.95
N ALA A 162 -7.15 5.35 1.49
CA ALA A 162 -8.06 6.36 0.96
C ALA A 162 -7.46 7.77 1.07
N LEU A 163 -6.83 8.11 2.20
CA LEU A 163 -6.14 9.38 2.39
C LEU A 163 -4.96 9.52 1.43
N VAL A 164 -4.11 8.49 1.29
CA VAL A 164 -2.96 8.50 0.37
C VAL A 164 -3.38 8.64 -1.09
N ASN A 165 -4.48 8.03 -1.51
CA ASN A 165 -5.03 8.20 -2.85
C ASN A 165 -5.64 9.57 -3.10
N LYS A 166 -6.13 10.25 -2.05
CA LYS A 166 -6.60 11.64 -2.14
C LYS A 166 -5.46 12.66 -2.15
N LEU A 167 -4.23 12.27 -1.80
CA LEU A 167 -3.06 13.15 -1.94
C LEU A 167 -2.76 13.39 -3.42
N ARG A 168 -2.67 14.67 -3.80
CA ARG A 168 -2.20 15.08 -5.14
C ARG A 168 -0.69 14.88 -5.32
N GLN A 169 0.03 14.77 -4.21
CA GLN A 169 1.44 14.44 -4.22
C GLN A 169 1.64 13.00 -4.70
N PRO A 170 2.47 12.75 -5.72
CA PRO A 170 2.90 11.40 -6.08
C PRO A 170 3.56 10.69 -4.89
N VAL A 171 2.96 9.57 -4.46
CA VAL A 171 3.47 8.75 -3.36
C VAL A 171 3.59 7.30 -3.82
N ALA A 172 4.72 6.69 -3.49
CA ALA A 172 4.97 5.27 -3.64
C ALA A 172 5.38 4.63 -2.30
N LEU A 173 4.89 3.42 -2.10
CA LEU A 173 5.33 2.52 -1.05
C LEU A 173 6.09 1.38 -1.73
N LEU A 174 7.38 1.25 -1.43
CA LEU A 174 8.27 0.31 -2.08
C LEU A 174 8.91 -0.63 -1.05
N GLU A 175 9.38 -1.77 -1.50
CA GLU A 175 10.41 -2.53 -0.78
C GLU A 175 11.79 -1.84 -0.97
N PRO A 176 12.81 -2.15 -0.13
CA PRO A 176 14.13 -1.52 -0.24
C PRO A 176 14.85 -1.81 -1.55
N ASN A 177 14.45 -2.88 -2.24
CA ASN A 177 14.96 -3.26 -3.57
C ASN A 177 14.29 -2.46 -4.71
N GLY A 178 13.34 -1.57 -4.41
CA GLY A 178 12.57 -0.77 -5.37
C GLY A 178 11.29 -1.44 -5.89
N THR A 179 10.96 -2.66 -5.44
CA THR A 179 9.71 -3.35 -5.81
C THR A 179 8.51 -2.57 -5.29
N MET A 180 7.50 -2.40 -6.12
CA MET A 180 6.34 -1.59 -5.81
C MET A 180 5.34 -2.38 -4.96
N VAL A 181 5.04 -1.87 -3.76
CA VAL A 181 3.98 -2.39 -2.89
C VAL A 181 2.67 -1.68 -3.21
N SER A 182 2.69 -0.34 -3.32
CA SER A 182 1.54 0.47 -3.69
C SER A 182 1.99 1.82 -4.25
N ILE A 183 1.20 2.38 -5.15
CA ILE A 183 1.33 3.76 -5.62
C ILE A 183 -0.03 4.42 -5.65
N ASN A 184 -0.08 5.71 -5.38
CA ASN A 184 -1.32 6.47 -5.55
C ASN A 184 -1.55 6.91 -7.00
N ASP A 185 -2.74 7.43 -7.29
CA ASP A 185 -3.10 7.87 -8.65
C ASP A 185 -2.23 9.04 -9.14
N ALA A 186 -1.73 9.88 -8.24
CA ALA A 186 -0.78 10.92 -8.59
C ALA A 186 0.57 10.34 -9.08
N CYS A 187 1.05 9.28 -8.44
CA CYS A 187 2.26 8.58 -8.87
C CYS A 187 2.06 7.84 -10.19
N ARG A 188 0.88 7.26 -10.44
CA ARG A 188 0.54 6.71 -11.77
C ARG A 188 0.63 7.77 -12.87
N ARG A 189 0.02 8.94 -12.67
CA ARG A 189 0.13 10.06 -13.62
C ARG A 189 1.56 10.54 -13.82
N LEU A 190 2.40 10.46 -12.77
CA LEU A 190 3.82 10.80 -12.88
C LEU A 190 4.58 9.84 -13.79
N LEU A 191 4.30 8.52 -13.69
CA LEU A 191 4.91 7.52 -14.58
C LEU A 191 4.59 7.78 -16.05
N ASP A 192 3.39 8.31 -16.34
CA ASP A 192 2.99 8.67 -17.71
C ASP A 192 3.61 10.01 -18.17
N ALA A 193 4.01 10.87 -17.23
CA ALA A 193 4.40 12.25 -17.52
C ALA A 193 5.91 12.46 -17.72
N THR A 194 6.77 11.57 -17.20
CA THR A 194 8.22 11.71 -17.32
C THR A 194 8.91 10.36 -17.52
N PRO A 195 9.91 10.26 -18.43
CA PRO A 195 10.69 9.03 -18.60
C PRO A 195 11.70 8.79 -17.47
N LEU A 196 11.85 9.74 -16.53
CA LEU A 196 12.77 9.69 -15.39
C LEU A 196 12.33 8.73 -14.28
N LEU A 197 11.09 8.25 -14.32
CA LEU A 197 10.57 7.24 -13.42
C LEU A 197 9.75 6.24 -14.23
N ARG A 198 10.11 4.97 -14.19
CA ARG A 198 9.42 3.91 -14.95
C ARG A 198 8.95 2.80 -14.03
N ALA A 199 7.84 2.17 -14.38
CA ALA A 199 7.41 0.92 -13.77
C ALA A 199 7.80 -0.24 -14.69
N GLU A 200 8.80 -1.03 -14.29
CA GLU A 200 9.31 -2.15 -15.07
C GLU A 200 9.42 -3.40 -14.17
N GLY A 201 8.81 -4.51 -14.59
CA GLY A 201 8.85 -5.77 -13.84
C GLY A 201 8.26 -5.69 -12.42
N GLY A 202 7.31 -4.77 -12.19
CA GLY A 202 6.72 -4.54 -10.86
C GLY A 202 7.57 -3.69 -9.91
N ALA A 203 8.69 -3.13 -10.37
CA ALA A 203 9.54 -2.22 -9.60
C ALA A 203 9.55 -0.81 -10.21
N LEU A 204 9.77 0.20 -9.37
CA LEU A 204 10.10 1.54 -9.86
C LEU A 204 11.58 1.60 -10.23
N ARG A 205 11.85 2.07 -11.45
CA ARG A 205 13.18 2.22 -12.01
C ARG A 205 13.48 3.68 -12.32
N LEU A 206 14.65 4.11 -11.88
CA LEU A 206 15.26 5.39 -12.20
C LEU A 206 16.34 5.17 -13.26
N PRO A 207 16.67 6.20 -14.06
CA PRO A 207 17.83 6.13 -14.95
C PRO A 207 19.12 5.98 -14.14
N GLU A 208 20.11 5.29 -14.70
CA GLU A 208 21.45 5.25 -14.09
C GLU A 208 22.14 6.62 -14.24
N PRO A 209 22.94 7.05 -13.24
CA PRO A 209 23.40 6.32 -12.04
C PRO A 209 22.44 6.39 -10.83
N TYR A 210 21.29 7.05 -10.97
CA TYR A 210 20.40 7.36 -9.85
C TYR A 210 19.72 6.12 -9.24
N GLN A 211 19.55 5.05 -10.01
CA GLN A 211 19.06 3.77 -9.50
C GLN A 211 20.01 3.19 -8.43
N GLN A 212 21.32 3.24 -8.67
CA GLN A 212 22.32 2.78 -7.71
C GLN A 212 22.37 3.66 -6.46
N GLU A 213 22.25 4.98 -6.64
CA GLU A 213 22.20 5.93 -5.53
C GLU A 213 20.97 5.70 -4.64
N PHE A 214 19.80 5.52 -5.25
CA PHE A 214 18.56 5.19 -4.54
C PHE A 214 18.68 3.90 -3.73
N THR A 215 19.24 2.83 -4.34
CA THR A 215 19.41 1.53 -3.69
C THR A 215 20.32 1.65 -2.46
N ARG A 216 21.48 2.32 -2.61
CA ARG A 216 22.41 2.58 -1.51
C ARG A 216 21.77 3.42 -0.39
N GLY A 217 20.96 4.42 -0.76
CA GLY A 217 20.22 5.24 0.18
C GLY A 217 19.19 4.45 0.99
N CYS A 218 18.46 3.53 0.34
CA CYS A 218 17.52 2.64 1.02
C CYS A 218 18.24 1.73 2.02
N GLU A 219 19.34 1.11 1.63
CA GLU A 219 20.16 0.26 2.51
C GLU A 219 20.68 1.03 3.73
N ALA A 220 21.17 2.25 3.53
CA ALA A 220 21.66 3.11 4.59
C ALA A 220 20.56 3.48 5.61
N LEU A 221 19.36 3.84 5.13
CA LEU A 221 18.22 4.16 6.00
C LEU A 221 17.77 2.96 6.82
N VAL A 222 17.68 1.78 6.21
CA VAL A 222 17.34 0.53 6.92
C VAL A 222 18.38 0.22 8.00
N ALA A 223 19.67 0.31 7.67
CA ALA A 223 20.75 0.05 8.62
C ALA A 223 20.80 1.08 9.75
N HIS A 224 20.48 2.34 9.47
CA HIS A 224 20.41 3.38 10.49
C HIS A 224 19.24 3.18 11.45
N ARG A 225 18.04 2.88 10.94
CA ARG A 225 16.86 2.68 11.78
C ARG A 225 16.98 1.45 12.68
N ARG A 226 17.62 0.38 12.20
CA ARG A 226 17.93 -0.81 13.03
C ARG A 226 18.83 -0.47 14.22
N ARG A 227 19.87 0.34 14.01
CA ARG A 227 20.77 0.77 15.11
C ARG A 227 20.03 1.60 16.17
N ILE A 228 19.21 2.56 15.74
CA ILE A 228 18.41 3.38 16.68
C ILE A 228 17.48 2.51 17.54
N ALA A 229 16.86 1.49 16.93
CA ALA A 229 15.97 0.56 17.63
C ALA A 229 16.72 -0.32 18.67
N GLU A 230 18.00 -0.62 18.44
CA GLU A 230 18.84 -1.36 19.39
C GLU A 230 19.28 -0.49 20.58
N ASP A 231 19.49 0.81 20.35
CA ASP A 231 19.98 1.75 21.36
C ASP A 231 18.85 2.39 22.21
N ASP A 232 17.58 1.98 22.04
CA ASP A 232 16.38 2.53 22.70
C ASP A 232 16.32 4.08 22.68
N SER A 233 16.85 4.65 21.60
CA SER A 233 16.93 6.09 21.41
C SER A 233 15.73 6.58 20.61
N ASP A 234 15.10 7.65 21.09
CA ASP A 234 13.91 8.25 20.47
C ASP A 234 14.27 9.24 19.33
N GLU A 235 15.32 8.92 18.56
CA GLU A 235 15.74 9.76 17.44
C GLU A 235 14.79 9.63 16.25
N PRO A 236 14.36 10.75 15.63
CA PRO A 236 13.46 10.71 14.48
C PRO A 236 14.11 9.98 13.31
N ALA A 237 13.31 9.16 12.61
CA ALA A 237 13.78 8.46 11.42
C ALA A 237 14.29 9.46 10.37
N GLY A 238 15.56 9.34 10.00
CA GLY A 238 16.16 10.13 8.94
C GLY A 238 15.40 9.98 7.61
N TYR A 239 15.55 10.97 6.73
CA TYR A 239 15.09 10.90 5.35
C TYR A 239 16.24 11.20 4.41
N HIS A 240 16.18 10.64 3.20
CA HIS A 240 17.11 10.93 2.13
C HIS A 240 16.39 11.65 0.99
N THR A 241 17.17 12.38 0.21
CA THR A 241 16.69 13.11 -0.97
C THR A 241 17.52 12.68 -2.17
N LEU A 242 16.87 12.56 -3.33
CA LEU A 242 17.50 12.27 -4.61
C LEU A 242 16.98 13.25 -5.65
N GLN A 243 17.90 13.85 -6.40
CA GLN A 243 17.59 14.69 -7.55
C GLN A 243 17.98 13.93 -8.82
N VAL A 244 16.98 13.53 -9.59
CA VAL A 244 17.13 12.77 -10.83
C VAL A 244 16.99 13.73 -11.99
N CYS A 245 18.05 13.85 -12.79
CA CYS A 245 18.08 14.71 -13.96
C CYS A 245 18.14 13.87 -15.23
N SER A 246 17.56 14.39 -16.30
CA SER A 246 17.77 13.81 -17.62
C SER A 246 19.11 14.25 -18.20
N SER A 247 19.84 13.32 -18.81
CA SER A 247 20.98 13.64 -19.67
C SER A 247 20.58 13.98 -21.11
N THR A 248 19.31 13.72 -21.49
CA THR A 248 18.81 13.80 -22.87
C THR A 248 17.64 14.75 -23.08
N HIS A 249 16.99 15.19 -22.01
CA HIS A 249 15.85 16.12 -22.03
C HIS A 249 16.30 17.54 -21.61
N PRO A 250 15.50 18.59 -21.87
CA PRO A 250 15.82 19.94 -21.45
C PRO A 250 16.21 20.03 -19.95
N PRO A 251 17.06 20.99 -19.57
CA PRO A 251 17.60 21.11 -18.20
C PRO A 251 16.52 21.26 -17.10
N ASP A 252 15.28 21.54 -17.49
CA ASP A 252 14.15 21.74 -16.60
C ASP A 252 13.37 20.44 -16.27
N ASP A 253 13.73 19.30 -16.90
CA ASP A 253 13.14 17.98 -16.62
C ASP A 253 13.87 17.32 -15.45
N VAL A 254 13.48 17.72 -14.24
CA VAL A 254 14.07 17.27 -12.98
C VAL A 254 13.01 16.63 -12.09
N LEU A 255 13.29 15.41 -11.64
CA LEU A 255 12.49 14.67 -10.68
C LEU A 255 13.18 14.69 -9.32
N PHE A 256 12.47 15.14 -8.29
CA PHE A 256 12.92 15.06 -6.91
C PHE A 256 12.22 13.90 -6.21
N ALA A 257 12.97 13.07 -5.48
CA ALA A 257 12.44 12.02 -4.64
C ALA A 257 12.88 12.24 -3.19
N PHE A 258 11.94 12.22 -2.26
CA PHE A 258 12.19 12.26 -0.82
C PHE A 258 11.72 10.93 -0.25
N TYR A 259 12.58 10.24 0.48
CA TYR A 259 12.24 8.91 0.96
C TYR A 259 12.76 8.62 2.36
N THR A 260 11.97 7.85 3.09
CA THR A 260 12.28 7.37 4.44
C THR A 260 11.83 5.92 4.58
N VAL A 261 12.34 5.26 5.61
CA VAL A 261 11.98 3.88 5.94
C VAL A 261 10.85 3.88 6.96
N LEU A 262 9.79 3.13 6.67
CA LEU A 262 8.72 2.80 7.60
C LEU A 262 9.05 1.45 8.23
N MET A 263 9.20 1.45 9.56
CA MET A 263 9.38 0.26 10.39
C MET A 263 8.34 0.31 11.53
N SER A 264 7.93 -0.85 12.03
CA SER A 264 7.07 -0.90 13.22
C SER A 264 7.82 -0.38 14.44
N GLU A 265 7.16 0.47 15.25
CA GLU A 265 7.76 1.12 16.44
C GLU A 265 7.75 0.24 17.69
N ASP A 266 6.94 -0.83 17.70
CA ASP A 266 6.90 -1.74 18.83
C ASP A 266 8.21 -2.56 18.84
N ALA A 267 9.12 -2.23 19.76
CA ALA A 267 10.40 -2.96 19.96
C ALA A 267 10.21 -4.45 20.31
N ASN A 268 8.98 -4.86 20.66
CA ASN A 268 8.57 -6.26 20.87
C ASN A 268 7.73 -6.84 19.71
N ASP A 269 7.59 -6.11 18.60
CA ASP A 269 6.88 -6.52 17.40
C ASP A 269 7.80 -7.38 16.52
N ILE A 270 7.89 -8.64 16.89
CA ILE A 270 8.64 -9.67 16.15
C ILE A 270 7.86 -10.06 14.85
N TYR A 271 6.88 -9.24 14.44
CA TYR A 271 6.04 -9.42 13.25
C TYR A 271 6.68 -8.95 11.95
N GLY A 272 7.92 -8.42 12.00
CA GLY A 272 8.85 -8.39 10.87
C GLY A 272 8.21 -7.97 9.55
N MET A 273 7.48 -6.84 9.55
CA MET A 273 7.24 -6.20 8.26
C MET A 273 8.61 -5.91 7.65
N PRO A 274 8.89 -6.38 6.42
CA PRO A 274 10.10 -5.97 5.75
C PRO A 274 10.09 -4.44 5.71
N PRO A 275 11.25 -3.78 5.90
CA PRO A 275 11.30 -2.33 5.89
C PRO A 275 10.68 -1.81 4.59
N LEU A 276 9.72 -0.90 4.70
CA LEU A 276 9.07 -0.31 3.54
C LEU A 276 9.64 1.08 3.32
N MET A 277 9.83 1.46 2.07
CA MET A 277 10.25 2.79 1.68
C MET A 277 9.01 3.60 1.34
N LEU A 278 8.75 4.67 2.09
CA LEU A 278 7.81 5.70 1.69
C LEU A 278 8.57 6.70 0.82
N VAL A 279 8.14 6.86 -0.44
CA VAL A 279 8.77 7.77 -1.40
C VAL A 279 7.75 8.81 -1.86
N LEU A 280 8.08 10.09 -1.70
CA LEU A 280 7.33 11.22 -2.22
C LEU A 280 8.09 11.80 -3.40
N PHE A 281 7.42 11.93 -4.56
CA PHE A 281 8.04 12.48 -5.75
C PHE A 281 7.50 13.86 -6.10
N HIS A 282 8.38 14.79 -6.45
CA HIS A 282 8.01 16.07 -7.01
C HIS A 282 8.58 16.21 -8.42
N HIS A 283 7.71 16.56 -9.37
CA HIS A 283 8.08 16.82 -10.75
C HIS A 283 7.32 18.06 -11.24
N PRO A 284 7.97 19.06 -11.86
CA PRO A 284 7.32 20.29 -12.31
C PRO A 284 6.12 20.05 -13.24
N ALA A 285 6.21 19.07 -14.14
CA ALA A 285 5.12 18.77 -15.09
C ALA A 285 3.87 18.17 -14.42
N THR A 286 3.99 17.60 -13.23
CA THR A 286 2.87 17.05 -12.46
C THR A 286 2.59 17.83 -11.18
N ALA A 287 3.28 18.94 -10.95
CA ALA A 287 3.00 19.83 -9.83
C ALA A 287 1.52 20.23 -9.91
N ALA A 288 0.78 20.00 -8.83
CA ALA A 288 -0.65 20.14 -8.84
C ALA A 288 -1.03 21.57 -9.28
N PRO A 289 -1.81 21.74 -10.36
CA PRO A 289 -2.32 23.06 -10.70
C PRO A 289 -3.18 23.56 -9.55
N LEU A 290 -3.17 24.88 -9.36
CA LEU A 290 -4.08 25.54 -8.43
C LEU A 290 -5.51 25.02 -8.61
N ASP A 291 -6.10 24.62 -7.48
CA ASP A 291 -7.40 23.98 -7.47
C ASP A 291 -8.50 25.01 -7.73
N ALA A 292 -8.89 25.13 -8.99
CA ALA A 292 -9.88 26.12 -9.40
C ALA A 292 -11.24 25.91 -8.75
N GLU A 293 -11.60 24.66 -8.48
CA GLU A 293 -12.87 24.29 -7.87
C GLU A 293 -12.91 24.64 -6.37
N LEU A 294 -11.75 24.79 -5.74
CA LEU A 294 -11.66 25.28 -4.37
C LEU A 294 -11.53 26.81 -4.32
N LEU A 295 -10.61 27.35 -5.11
CA LEU A 295 -10.23 28.77 -5.05
C LEU A 295 -11.34 29.69 -5.57
N ALA A 296 -12.05 29.27 -6.63
CA ALA A 296 -13.13 30.08 -7.20
C ALA A 296 -14.25 30.36 -6.19
N PRO A 297 -14.85 29.35 -5.52
CA PRO A 297 -15.87 29.61 -4.51
C PRO A 297 -15.32 30.19 -3.21
N THR A 298 -14.06 29.89 -2.84
CA THR A 298 -13.50 30.39 -1.56
C THR A 298 -13.26 31.90 -1.58
N PHE A 299 -12.91 32.46 -2.74
CA PHE A 299 -12.58 33.88 -2.90
C PHE A 299 -13.50 34.60 -3.90
N ASP A 300 -14.63 33.99 -4.28
CA ASP A 300 -15.55 34.50 -5.29
C ASP A 300 -14.85 34.94 -6.59
N LEU A 301 -13.85 34.16 -7.04
CA LEU A 301 -13.09 34.47 -8.25
C LEU A 301 -13.91 34.12 -9.50
N THR A 302 -13.99 35.06 -10.42
CA THR A 302 -14.59 34.84 -11.73
C THR A 302 -13.73 33.88 -12.58
N PRO A 303 -14.30 33.24 -13.62
CA PRO A 303 -13.51 32.37 -14.52
C PRO A 303 -12.28 33.05 -15.15
N CYS A 304 -12.38 34.36 -15.42
CA CYS A 304 -11.26 35.16 -15.93
C CYS A 304 -10.17 35.37 -14.87
N GLU A 305 -10.56 35.73 -13.65
CA GLU A 305 -9.63 35.91 -12.53
C GLU A 305 -8.93 34.59 -12.19
N MET A 306 -9.67 33.48 -12.16
CA MET A 306 -9.10 32.14 -11.97
C MET A 306 -8.07 31.77 -13.04
N ARG A 307 -8.34 32.12 -14.29
CA ARG A 307 -7.39 31.87 -15.39
C ARG A 307 -6.09 32.66 -15.20
N VAL A 308 -6.18 33.92 -14.77
CA VAL A 308 -5.00 34.73 -14.44
C VAL A 308 -4.25 34.15 -13.25
N SER A 309 -4.93 33.79 -12.16
CA SER A 309 -4.29 33.21 -10.97
C SER A 309 -3.54 31.92 -11.26
N ARG A 310 -4.10 31.04 -12.11
CA ARG A 310 -3.43 29.80 -12.54
C ARG A 310 -2.16 30.05 -13.33
N LEU A 311 -2.18 31.01 -14.27
CA LEU A 311 -0.99 31.36 -15.03
C LEU A 311 0.06 32.04 -14.14
N LEU A 312 -0.38 32.89 -13.21
CA LEU A 312 0.52 33.54 -12.26
C LEU A 312 1.25 32.50 -11.37
N ALA A 313 0.53 31.48 -10.89
CA ALA A 313 1.11 30.39 -10.11
C ALA A 313 1.99 29.45 -10.96
N GLY A 314 1.75 29.38 -12.26
CA GLY A 314 2.64 28.71 -13.23
C GLY A 314 3.90 29.49 -13.57
N GLY A 315 4.19 30.60 -12.87
CA GLY A 315 5.41 31.40 -13.04
C GLY A 315 5.35 32.46 -14.14
N TYR A 316 4.22 32.62 -14.85
CA TYR A 316 4.10 33.62 -15.91
C TYR A 316 4.01 35.04 -15.33
N THR A 317 4.69 35.99 -15.96
CA THR A 317 4.59 37.42 -15.66
C THR A 317 3.27 38.01 -16.15
N PRO A 318 2.77 39.12 -15.57
CA PRO A 318 1.53 39.77 -16.04
C PRO A 318 1.53 40.13 -17.54
N LYS A 319 2.70 40.42 -18.12
CA LYS A 319 2.85 40.68 -19.56
C LYS A 319 2.66 39.41 -20.39
N GLU A 320 3.27 38.30 -19.98
CA GLU A 320 3.12 37.01 -20.67
C GLU A 320 1.70 36.48 -20.54
N ILE A 321 1.06 36.68 -19.38
CA ILE A 321 -0.35 36.36 -19.16
C ILE A 321 -1.23 37.12 -20.14
N ALA A 322 -0.98 38.42 -20.33
CA ALA A 322 -1.73 39.26 -21.26
C ALA A 322 -1.66 38.70 -22.70
N VAL A 323 -0.44 38.36 -23.15
CA VAL A 323 -0.21 37.72 -24.46
C VAL A 323 -0.95 36.39 -24.56
N ARG A 324 -0.86 35.54 -23.54
CA ARG A 324 -1.40 34.17 -23.56
C ARG A 324 -2.92 34.12 -23.48
N VAL A 325 -3.54 35.09 -22.80
CA VAL A 325 -5.00 35.23 -22.69
C VAL A 325 -5.58 36.02 -23.87
N GLY A 326 -4.75 36.76 -24.62
CA GLY A 326 -5.18 37.59 -25.74
C GLY A 326 -5.83 38.91 -25.30
N VAL A 327 -5.36 39.50 -24.21
CA VAL A 327 -5.88 40.77 -23.65
C VAL A 327 -4.76 41.79 -23.47
N GLN A 328 -5.12 43.06 -23.31
CA GLN A 328 -4.15 44.11 -22.99
C GLN A 328 -3.56 43.93 -21.59
N HIS A 329 -2.30 44.34 -21.40
CA HIS A 329 -1.60 44.24 -20.12
C HIS A 329 -2.34 44.97 -18.98
N ASP A 330 -2.97 46.11 -19.28
CA ASP A 330 -3.80 46.84 -18.32
C ASP A 330 -5.05 46.05 -17.87
N THR A 331 -5.60 45.20 -18.73
CA THR A 331 -6.72 44.32 -18.37
C THR A 331 -6.28 43.29 -17.33
N VAL A 332 -5.11 42.66 -17.53
CA VAL A 332 -4.54 41.72 -16.55
C VAL A 332 -4.24 42.43 -15.23
N ARG A 333 -3.69 43.64 -15.27
CA ARG A 333 -3.42 44.45 -14.08
C ARG A 333 -4.71 44.76 -13.29
N LYS A 334 -5.80 45.12 -13.98
CA LYS A 334 -7.12 45.33 -13.34
C LYS A 334 -7.67 44.04 -12.72
N GLN A 335 -7.53 42.91 -13.41
CA GLN A 335 -7.93 41.60 -12.88
C GLN A 335 -7.10 41.23 -11.63
N LEU A 336 -5.79 41.45 -11.63
CA LEU A 336 -4.93 41.25 -10.45
C LEU A 336 -5.31 42.14 -9.27
N GLN A 337 -5.65 43.42 -9.50
CA GLN A 337 -6.17 44.28 -8.43
C GLN A 337 -7.48 43.75 -7.84
N SER A 338 -8.38 43.25 -8.68
CA SER A 338 -9.62 42.62 -8.22
C SER A 338 -9.34 41.37 -7.40
N ILE A 339 -8.43 40.51 -7.87
CA ILE A 339 -7.99 39.30 -7.15
C ILE A 339 -7.42 39.68 -5.79
N TYR A 340 -6.48 40.61 -5.73
CA TYR A 340 -5.85 41.09 -4.49
C TYR A 340 -6.86 41.57 -3.45
N ARG A 341 -7.90 42.28 -3.89
CA ARG A 341 -9.00 42.71 -3.01
C ARG A 341 -9.82 41.52 -2.51
N LYS A 342 -10.13 40.55 -3.38
CA LYS A 342 -10.91 39.35 -3.04
C LYS A 342 -10.15 38.38 -2.13
N THR A 343 -8.83 38.32 -2.25
CA THR A 343 -7.97 37.43 -1.45
C THR A 343 -7.34 38.11 -0.24
N THR A 344 -7.59 39.41 -0.02
CA THR A 344 -6.96 40.23 1.03
C THR A 344 -5.43 40.15 0.99
N THR A 345 -4.86 40.21 -0.21
CA THR A 345 -3.40 40.17 -0.42
C THR A 345 -2.94 41.46 -1.10
N CYS A 346 -1.71 41.90 -0.83
CA CYS A 346 -1.21 43.18 -1.35
C CYS A 346 -0.16 43.01 -2.45
N ARG A 347 0.50 41.85 -2.53
CA ARG A 347 1.57 41.57 -3.49
C ARG A 347 1.35 40.23 -4.20
N GLN A 348 1.92 40.11 -5.39
CA GLN A 348 1.93 38.86 -6.15
C GLN A 348 2.50 37.69 -5.33
N ALA A 349 3.59 37.92 -4.59
CA ALA A 349 4.17 36.90 -3.73
C ALA A 349 3.22 36.47 -2.60
N ASP A 350 2.46 37.41 -2.02
CA ASP A 350 1.49 37.12 -0.96
C ASP A 350 0.33 36.28 -1.51
N LEU A 351 -0.15 36.61 -2.71
CA LEU A 351 -1.17 35.84 -3.43
C LEU A 351 -0.68 34.43 -3.75
N ILE A 352 0.53 34.27 -4.30
CA ILE A 352 1.11 32.95 -4.59
C ILE A 352 1.25 32.13 -3.31
N ARG A 353 1.78 32.74 -2.24
CA ARG A 353 1.93 32.09 -0.93
C ARG A 353 0.59 31.61 -0.38
N LEU A 354 -0.44 32.46 -0.43
CA LEU A 354 -1.80 32.10 -0.01
C LEU A 354 -2.30 30.90 -0.83
N MET A 355 -2.22 30.98 -2.16
CA MET A 355 -2.74 29.96 -3.06
C MET A 355 -2.03 28.61 -2.91
N VAL A 356 -0.72 28.59 -2.63
CA VAL A 356 0.05 27.34 -2.39
C VAL A 356 -0.14 26.80 -0.98
N SER A 357 -0.51 27.65 -0.01
CA SER A 357 -0.75 27.24 1.39
C SER A 357 -2.12 26.63 1.66
N LEU A 358 -3.07 26.79 0.73
CA LEU A 358 -4.40 26.25 0.88
C LEU A 358 -4.40 24.74 0.68
N PRO A 359 -5.21 24.00 1.45
CA PRO A 359 -5.36 22.57 1.22
C PRO A 359 -5.84 22.33 -0.21
N SER A 360 -5.40 21.26 -0.85
CA SER A 360 -6.01 20.82 -2.10
C SER A 360 -7.41 20.27 -1.81
N ASN A 361 -8.39 20.44 -2.72
CA ASN A 361 -9.71 19.87 -2.49
C ASN A 361 -9.62 18.34 -2.47
N ALA A 362 -9.83 17.75 -1.29
CA ALA A 362 -9.83 16.30 -1.08
C ALA A 362 -11.21 15.67 -1.29
N PHE A 363 -12.26 16.51 -1.42
CA PHE A 363 -13.66 16.08 -1.38
C PHE A 363 -14.24 15.72 -2.75
N LEU A 364 -13.58 16.10 -3.85
CA LEU A 364 -13.98 15.73 -5.20
C LEU A 364 -12.98 14.68 -5.72
N ALA A 365 -13.40 13.41 -5.74
CA ALA A 365 -12.89 12.38 -6.64
C ALA A 365 -14.07 11.90 -7.48
#